data_AF-A0A399FZV2-F1
#
_entry.id   AF-A0A399FZV2-F1
#
_cell.length_a   1.000
_cell.length_b   1.000
_cell.length_c   1.000
_cell.angle_alpha   90.00
_cell.angle_beta   90.00
_cell.angle_gamma   90.00
#
_symmetry.space_group_name_H-M   'P 1'
#
loop_
_entity.id
_entity.type
_entity.pdbx_description
1 polymer ?
#
loop_
_entity_poly.entity_id
_entity_poly.type
_entity_poly.pdbx_seq_one_letter_code
_entity_poly.pdbx_strand_id
1 'polypeptide(L)'
;MVDWQRILQGAGETAQGMAYAMTVNRWLQLDDQSAFSEVVDYVNGSAVGEVDTMDAVLLQATATNFDLDERRRLVKFYALFKTAEYNRFGQFRGFPA
;
A
#
# COMPACT_ATOMS: atom_id res chain seq x y z
N MET A 1 8.26 -6.03 -12.12
CA MET A 1 6.84 -5.95 -12.54
C MET A 1 6.00 -6.75 -11.57
N VAL A 2 5.18 -6.04 -10.78
CA VAL A 2 4.30 -6.59 -9.76
C VAL A 2 3.18 -7.44 -10.38
N ASP A 3 3.02 -8.68 -9.91
CA ASP A 3 1.90 -9.56 -10.29
C ASP A 3 0.64 -9.20 -9.49
N TRP A 4 -0.11 -8.23 -10.02
CA TRP A 4 -1.34 -7.76 -9.40
C TRP A 4 -2.43 -8.81 -9.35
N GLN A 5 -2.48 -9.74 -10.30
CA GLN A 5 -3.49 -10.79 -10.31
C GLN A 5 -3.35 -11.69 -9.08
N ARG A 6 -2.11 -12.06 -8.73
CA ARG A 6 -1.81 -12.83 -7.52
C ARG A 6 -2.10 -12.07 -6.22
N ILE A 7 -1.85 -10.76 -6.19
CA ILE A 7 -2.09 -9.92 -5.01
C ILE A 7 -3.59 -9.80 -4.73
N LEU A 8 -4.38 -9.60 -5.79
CA LEU A 8 -5.83 -9.44 -5.71
C LEU A 8 -6.54 -10.73 -5.29
N GLN A 9 -6.00 -11.89 -5.65
CA GLN A 9 -6.49 -13.18 -5.16
C GLN A 9 -6.34 -13.35 -3.65
N GLY A 10 -5.29 -12.77 -3.04
CA GLY A 10 -5.09 -12.80 -1.59
C GLY A 10 -5.92 -11.77 -0.81
N ALA A 11 -6.28 -10.65 -1.45
CA ALA A 11 -7.01 -9.53 -0.85
C ALA A 11 -8.53 -9.56 -1.12
N GLY A 12 -9.02 -10.51 -1.92
CA GLY A 12 -10.40 -10.58 -2.41
C GLY A 12 -10.55 -9.88 -3.75
N GLU A 13 -10.89 -10.65 -4.79
CA GLU A 13 -11.08 -10.15 -6.16
C GLU A 13 -12.31 -9.23 -6.25
N THR A 14 -12.13 -7.93 -6.03
CA THR A 14 -13.17 -6.91 -6.22
C THR A 14 -12.63 -5.76 -7.07
N ALA A 15 -13.51 -5.00 -7.75
CA ALA A 15 -13.13 -3.83 -8.56
C ALA A 15 -12.30 -2.79 -7.77
N GLN A 16 -12.51 -2.71 -6.45
CA GLN A 16 -11.72 -1.87 -5.55
C GLN A 16 -10.27 -2.33 -5.44
N GLY A 17 -10.02 -3.64 -5.41
CA GLY A 17 -8.68 -4.19 -5.42
C GLY A 17 -7.85 -3.71 -6.63
N MET A 18 -8.44 -3.72 -7.84
CA MET A 18 -7.76 -3.19 -9.03
C MET A 18 -7.44 -1.70 -8.91
N ALA A 19 -8.31 -0.90 -8.28
CA ALA A 19 -8.04 0.52 -8.05
C ALA A 19 -6.83 0.71 -7.11
N TYR A 20 -6.73 -0.06 -6.03
CA TYR A 20 -5.59 -0.01 -5.13
C TYR A 20 -4.29 -0.47 -5.78
N ALA A 21 -4.35 -1.52 -6.60
CA ALA A 21 -3.21 -1.97 -7.41
C ALA A 21 -2.70 -0.85 -8.34
N MET A 22 -3.60 -0.14 -9.02
CA MET A 22 -3.22 1.00 -9.85
C MET A 22 -2.59 2.14 -9.05
N THR A 23 -3.13 2.45 -7.86
CA THR A 23 -2.55 3.47 -6.97
C THR A 23 -1.13 3.12 -6.56
N VAL A 24 -0.86 1.89 -6.13
CA VAL A 24 0.50 1.48 -5.76
C VAL A 24 1.43 1.46 -6.98
N ASN A 25 0.94 1.01 -8.14
CA ASN A 25 1.71 1.05 -9.37
C ASN A 25 2.07 2.49 -9.79
N ARG A 26 1.16 3.45 -9.59
CA ARG A 26 1.44 4.87 -9.77
C ARG A 26 2.55 5.34 -8.83
N TRP A 27 2.49 5.01 -7.55
CA TRP A 27 3.54 5.39 -6.60
C TRP A 27 4.92 4.85 -7.00
N LEU A 28 4.99 3.63 -7.54
CA LEU A 28 6.22 3.04 -8.06
C LEU A 28 6.80 3.77 -9.28
N GLN A 29 5.99 4.54 -10.01
CA GLN A 29 6.42 5.30 -11.20
C GLN A 29 6.85 6.73 -10.88
N LEU A 30 6.48 7.25 -9.72
CA LEU A 30 6.87 8.59 -9.28
C LEU A 30 8.35 8.63 -8.86
N ASP A 31 8.88 9.79 -8.50
CA ASP A 31 10.09 9.90 -7.68
C ASP A 31 9.76 9.62 -6.19
N ASP A 32 10.78 9.46 -5.35
CA ASP A 32 10.60 9.13 -3.92
C ASP A 32 9.81 10.23 -3.18
N GLN A 33 10.08 11.52 -3.44
CA GLN A 33 9.44 12.62 -2.72
C GLN A 33 7.94 12.71 -3.07
N SER A 34 7.60 12.66 -4.36
CA SER A 34 6.22 12.69 -4.82
C SER A 34 5.44 11.46 -4.34
N ALA A 35 6.03 10.26 -4.42
CA ALA A 35 5.40 9.05 -3.93
C ALA A 35 5.11 9.12 -2.42
N PHE A 36 6.05 9.62 -1.63
CA PHE A 36 5.87 9.73 -0.17
C PHE A 36 4.77 10.72 0.19
N SER A 37 4.68 11.85 -0.51
CA SER A 37 3.56 12.79 -0.34
C SER A 37 2.23 12.10 -0.63
N GLU A 38 2.11 11.42 -1.77
CA GLU A 38 0.85 10.75 -2.15
C GLU A 38 0.44 9.64 -1.17
N VAL A 39 1.40 8.88 -0.61
CA VAL A 39 1.11 7.86 0.42
C VAL A 39 0.52 8.52 1.67
N VAL A 40 1.11 9.62 2.13
CA VAL A 40 0.62 10.35 3.31
C VAL A 40 -0.75 10.98 3.04
N ASP A 41 -0.92 11.60 1.87
CA ASP A 41 -2.18 12.22 1.46
C ASP A 41 -3.30 11.19 1.33
N TYR A 42 -3.00 10.02 0.77
CA TYR A 42 -3.92 8.89 0.74
C TYR A 42 -4.38 8.50 2.15
N VAL A 43 -3.43 8.28 3.07
CA VAL A 43 -3.76 7.91 4.44
C VAL A 43 -4.57 9.00 5.14
N ASN A 44 -4.34 10.28 4.88
CA ASN A 44 -5.08 11.37 5.51
C ASN A 44 -6.47 11.60 4.89
N GLY A 45 -6.63 11.38 3.59
CA GLY A 45 -7.87 11.64 2.84
C GLY A 45 -8.84 10.46 2.80
N SER A 46 -8.37 9.22 2.97
CA SER A 46 -9.19 8.02 2.81
C SER A 46 -10.08 7.71 4.03
N ALA A 47 -11.15 6.94 3.79
CA ALA A 47 -11.93 6.35 4.85
C ALA A 47 -11.16 5.20 5.54
N VAL A 48 -11.51 4.89 6.79
CA VAL A 48 -10.81 3.87 7.59
C VAL A 48 -10.75 2.50 6.88
N GLY A 49 -11.86 2.04 6.29
CA GLY A 49 -11.89 0.77 5.58
C GLY A 49 -11.03 0.74 4.31
N GLU A 50 -10.81 1.89 3.66
CA GLU A 50 -9.91 1.99 2.52
C GLU A 50 -8.45 1.90 2.95
N VAL A 51 -8.12 2.54 4.09
CA VAL A 51 -6.79 2.41 4.72
C VAL A 51 -6.52 0.96 5.08
N ASP A 52 -7.47 0.28 5.73
CA ASP A 52 -7.33 -1.15 6.09
C ASP A 52 -7.13 -2.04 4.85
N THR A 53 -7.80 -1.73 3.73
CA THR A 53 -7.64 -2.49 2.49
C THR A 53 -6.29 -2.21 1.81
N MET A 54 -5.85 -0.95 1.76
CA MET A 54 -4.55 -0.59 1.21
C MET A 54 -3.38 -1.18 2.02
N ASP A 55 -3.52 -1.28 3.35
CA ASP A 55 -2.56 -1.95 4.23
C ASP A 55 -2.32 -3.40 3.77
N ALA A 56 -3.40 -4.16 3.57
CA ALA A 56 -3.34 -5.53 3.07
C ALA A 56 -2.71 -5.63 1.67
N VAL A 57 -3.07 -4.70 0.76
CA VAL A 57 -2.51 -4.67 -0.61
C VAL A 57 -1.01 -4.38 -0.60
N LEU A 58 -0.55 -3.38 0.17
CA LEU A 58 0.87 -3.03 0.27
C LEU A 58 1.68 -4.16 0.92
N LEU A 59 1.16 -4.77 1.99
CA LEU A 59 1.81 -5.89 2.64
C LEU A 59 1.98 -7.07 1.68
N GLN A 60 0.90 -7.45 0.99
CA GLN A 60 0.91 -8.54 0.03
C GLN A 60 1.86 -8.24 -1.14
N ALA A 61 1.79 -7.04 -1.72
CA ALA A 61 2.68 -6.61 -2.80
C ALA A 61 4.16 -6.69 -2.38
N THR A 62 4.48 -6.26 -1.16
CA THR A 62 5.84 -6.31 -0.61
C THR A 62 6.31 -7.75 -0.38
N ALA A 63 5.41 -8.64 0.04
CA ALA A 63 5.72 -10.03 0.31
C ALA A 63 5.92 -10.85 -0.97
N THR A 64 5.20 -10.53 -2.05
CA THR A 64 5.21 -11.34 -3.28
C THR A 64 5.99 -10.74 -4.45
N ASN A 65 6.48 -9.50 -4.37
CA ASN A 65 7.28 -8.95 -5.45
C ASN A 65 8.69 -9.58 -5.49
N PHE A 66 9.07 -10.11 -6.64
CA PHE A 66 10.37 -10.77 -6.87
C PHE A 66 11.44 -9.82 -7.40
N ASP A 67 11.04 -8.65 -7.92
CA ASP A 67 11.98 -7.60 -8.28
C ASP A 67 12.52 -6.92 -7.00
N LEU A 68 13.84 -6.99 -6.78
CA LEU A 68 14.45 -6.52 -5.54
C LEU A 68 14.37 -4.99 -5.36
N ASP A 69 14.44 -4.23 -6.44
CA ASP A 69 14.44 -2.77 -6.36
C ASP A 69 13.03 -2.23 -6.19
N GLU A 70 12.05 -2.78 -6.92
CA GLU A 70 10.65 -2.50 -6.66
C GLU A 70 10.23 -2.94 -5.25
N ARG A 71 10.68 -4.12 -4.79
CA ARG A 71 10.37 -4.61 -3.44
C ARG A 71 10.92 -3.70 -2.35
N ARG A 72 12.16 -3.23 -2.47
CA ARG A 72 12.74 -2.24 -1.54
C ARG A 72 11.89 -0.98 -1.48
N ARG A 73 11.40 -0.53 -2.63
CA ARG A 73 10.55 0.65 -2.73
C ARG A 73 9.17 0.44 -2.09
N LEU A 74 8.57 -0.72 -2.30
CA LEU A 74 7.32 -1.14 -1.63
C LEU A 74 7.47 -1.20 -0.10
N VAL A 75 8.60 -1.71 0.42
CA VAL A 75 8.89 -1.70 1.87
C VAL A 75 8.89 -0.27 2.42
N LYS A 76 9.51 0.69 1.71
CA LYS A 76 9.51 2.10 2.12
C LYS A 76 8.09 2.68 2.14
N PHE A 77 7.29 2.41 1.10
CA PHE A 77 5.89 2.85 1.04
C PHE A 77 5.08 2.27 2.19
N TYR A 78 5.24 0.98 2.49
CA TYR A 78 4.57 0.33 3.60
C TYR A 78 4.93 0.97 4.96
N ALA A 79 6.22 1.20 5.21
CA ALA A 79 6.67 1.84 6.45
C ALA A 79 6.13 3.27 6.62
N LEU A 80 6.14 4.06 5.54
CA LEU A 80 5.56 5.41 5.55
C LEU A 80 4.05 5.40 5.74
N PHE A 81 3.36 4.48 5.08
CA PHE A 81 1.93 4.27 5.24
C PHE A 81 1.57 3.97 6.70
N LYS A 82 2.26 3.04 7.37
CA LYS A 82 2.03 2.75 8.80
C LYS A 82 2.37 3.92 9.71
N THR A 83 3.39 4.70 9.38
CA THR A 83 3.75 5.90 10.15
C THR A 83 2.65 6.96 10.03
N ALA A 84 2.15 7.21 8.82
CA ALA A 84 1.02 8.12 8.59
C ALA A 84 -0.26 7.62 9.28
N GLU A 85 -0.53 6.32 9.24
CA GLU A 85 -1.67 5.69 9.90
C GLU A 85 -1.61 5.90 11.41
N TYR A 86 -0.45 5.64 12.04
CA TYR A 86 -0.26 5.87 13.46
C TYR A 86 -0.43 7.35 13.82
N ASN A 87 0.12 8.26 13.03
CA ASN A 87 -0.04 9.70 13.26
C ASN A 87 -1.50 10.16 13.17
N ARG A 88 -2.29 9.57 12.26
CA ARG A 88 -3.70 9.92 12.07
C ARG A 88 -4.61 9.29 13.13
N PHE A 89 -4.42 8.01 13.42
CA PHE A 89 -5.36 7.22 14.22
C PHE A 89 -4.87 6.88 15.63
N GLY A 90 -3.60 7.15 15.95
CA GLY A 90 -2.99 6.86 17.25
C GLY A 90 -2.69 5.38 17.50
N GLN A 91 -2.78 4.53 16.48
CA GLN A 91 -2.55 3.08 16.59
C GLN A 91 -2.08 2.51 15.25
N PHE A 92 -1.32 1.41 15.31
CA PHE A 92 -1.06 0.59 14.14
C PHE A 92 -2.22 -0.40 13.95
N ARG A 93 -2.92 -0.30 12.83
CA ARG A 93 -4.04 -1.19 12.49
C ARG A 93 -3.51 -2.39 11.69
N GLY A 94 -4.34 -3.42 11.45
CA GLY A 94 -3.98 -4.53 10.56
C GLY A 94 -2.94 -5.54 11.07
N PHE A 95 -2.31 -5.32 12.22
CA PHE A 95 -1.53 -6.34 12.91
C PHE A 95 -2.45 -7.24 13.74
N PRO A 96 -2.31 -8.58 13.70
CA PRO A 96 -3.01 -9.44 14.65
C PRO A 96 -2.59 -9.06 16.08
N ALA A 97 -3.59 -8.94 16.97
CA ALA A 97 -3.39 -8.68 18.39
C ALA A 97 -2.64 -9.81 19.09
#